data_AF-A0A3A3FRQ4-F1
#
_entry.id   AF-A0A3A3FRQ4-F1
#
_cell.length_a   1.000
_cell.length_b   1.000
_cell.length_c   1.000
_cell.angle_alpha   90.00
_cell.angle_beta   90.00
_cell.angle_gamma   90.00
#
_symmetry.space_group_name_H-M   'P 1'
#
loop_
_entity.id
_entity.type
_entity.pdbx_description
1 polymer ?
#
loop_
_entity_poly.entity_id
_entity_poly.type
_entity_poly.pdbx_seq_one_letter_code
_entity_poly.pdbx_strand_id
1 'polypeptide(L)' 'MMLDEQHSEELRALRNLERTVRAYSVTTHMVSLKRRQEMLATALREVVEARKAAIRRSRRVPLKD' A
#
# COMPACT_ATOMS: atom_id res chain seq x y z
N MET A 1 -18.95 -0.66 9.94
CA MET A 1 -17.68 -1.18 10.51
C MET A 1 -16.75 -1.81 9.47
N MET A 2 -17.19 -2.66 8.52
CA MET A 2 -16.26 -3.20 7.48
C MET A 2 -15.72 -2.17 6.47
N LEU A 3 -16.48 -1.11 6.16
CA LEU A 3 -16.04 -0.02 5.27
C LEU A 3 -14.92 0.84 5.89
N ASP A 4 -14.91 0.99 7.21
CA ASP A 4 -13.87 1.73 7.94
C ASP A 4 -12.57 0.92 8.01
N GLU A 5 -12.65 -0.40 8.19
CA GLU A 5 -11.48 -1.28 8.17
C GLU A 5 -10.80 -1.29 6.80
N GLN A 6 -11.56 -1.34 5.71
CA GLN A 6 -11.00 -1.25 4.35
C GLN A 6 -10.30 0.09 4.10
N HIS A 7 -10.93 1.21 4.47
CA HIS A 7 -10.30 2.53 4.37
C HIS A 7 -9.03 2.60 5.24
N SER A 8 -9.04 1.98 6.42
CA SER A 8 -7.88 1.99 7.31
C SER A 8 -6.67 1.22 6.75
N GLU A 9 -6.89 0.06 6.12
CA GLU A 9 -5.84 -0.74 5.50
C GLU A 9 -5.26 -0.06 4.25
N GLU A 10 -6.12 0.51 3.41
CA GLU A 10 -5.69 1.24 2.20
C GLU A 10 -4.92 2.52 2.57
N LEU A 11 -5.41 3.30 3.54
CA LEU A 11 -4.69 4.47 4.06
C LEU A 11 -3.35 4.10 4.71
N ARG A 12 -3.28 2.97 5.43
CA ARG A 12 -2.03 2.47 6.01
C ARG A 12 -1.02 2.13 4.92
N ALA A 13 -1.44 1.42 3.88
CA ALA A 13 -0.58 1.06 2.76
C ALA A 13 -0.07 2.30 2.00
N LEU A 14 -0.95 3.29 1.76
CA LEU A 14 -0.59 4.56 1.11
C LEU A 14 0.41 5.37 1.95
N ARG A 15 0.22 5.45 3.27
CA ARG A 15 1.19 6.10 4.18
C ARG A 15 2.55 5.40 4.19
N ASN A 16 2.57 4.07 4.13
CA ASN A 16 3.81 3.30 4.03
C ASN A 16 4.54 3.58 2.70
N LEU A 17 3.80 3.67 1.60
CA LEU A 17 4.37 4.04 0.30
C LEU A 17 4.96 5.46 0.35
N GLU A 18 4.23 6.43 0.89
CA GLU A 18 4.70 7.81 1.04
C GLU A 18 6.00 7.88 1.85
N ARG A 19 6.06 7.18 2.99
CA ARG A 19 7.28 7.08 3.81
C ARG A 19 8.43 6.46 3.04
N THR A 20 8.17 5.40 2.28
CA THR A 20 9.17 4.70 1.48
C THR A 20 9.73 5.59 0.38
N VAL A 21 8.89 6.37 -0.31
CA VAL A 21 9.31 7.33 -1.33
C VAL A 21 10.11 8.48 -0.72
N ARG A 22 9.68 9.04 0.43
CA ARG A 22 10.45 10.06 1.14
C ARG A 22 11.81 9.54 1.58
N ALA A 23 11.87 8.32 2.12
CA ALA A 23 13.12 7.67 2.48
C ALA A 23 14.00 7.45 1.24
N TYR A 24 13.43 7.00 0.12
CA TYR A 24 14.15 6.83 -1.15
C TYR A 24 14.83 8.13 -1.59
N SER A 25 14.15 9.28 -1.51
CA SER A 25 14.72 10.60 -1.84
C SER A 25 15.85 11.01 -0.91
N VAL A 26 15.72 10.78 0.40
CA VAL A 26 16.74 11.18 1.41
C VAL A 26 17.94 10.25 1.42
N THR A 27 17.73 8.94 1.27
CA THR A 27 18.81 7.93 1.39
C THR A 27 19.46 7.61 0.04
N THR A 28 19.25 8.44 -0.99
CA THR A 28 19.74 8.19 -2.35
C THR A 28 21.26 7.99 -2.42
N HIS A 29 22.02 8.66 -1.54
CA HIS A 29 23.47 8.53 -1.44
C HIS A 29 23.95 7.53 -0.38
N MET A 30 23.05 7.04 0.49
CA MET A 30 23.39 6.15 1.62
C MET A 30 23.08 4.67 1.33
N VAL A 31 22.22 4.40 0.34
CA VAL A 31 21.73 3.05 0.03
C VAL A 31 21.90 2.77 -1.46
N SER A 32 22.39 1.57 -1.80
CA SER A 32 22.57 1.15 -3.19
C SER A 32 21.26 1.23 -3.98
N LEU A 33 21.35 1.54 -5.27
CA LEU A 33 20.18 1.68 -6.14
C LEU A 33 19.29 0.42 -6.11
N LYS A 34 19.89 -0.77 -6.15
CA LYS A 34 19.18 -2.05 -6.10
C LYS A 34 18.31 -2.17 -4.83
N ARG A 35 18.89 -1.89 -3.66
CA ARG A 35 18.16 -1.99 -2.39
C ARG A 35 17.05 -0.96 -2.28
N ARG A 36 17.26 0.24 -2.81
CA ARG A 36 16.22 1.27 -2.91
C ARG A 36 15.05 0.84 -3.81
N GLN A 37 15.34 0.19 -4.94
CA GLN A 37 14.32 -0.37 -5.83
C GLN A 37 13.54 -1.51 -5.15
N GLU A 38 14.20 -2.39 -4.40
CA GLU A 38 13.56 -3.48 -3.65
C GLU A 38 12.59 -2.95 -2.56
N MET A 39 12.97 -1.89 -1.85
CA MET A 39 12.10 -1.23 -0.87
C MET A 39 10.86 -0.63 -1.54
N LEU A 40 11.04 0.08 -2.66
CA LEU A 40 9.92 0.66 -3.41
C LEU A 40 8.99 -0.42 -3.97
N ALA A 41 9.55 -1.48 -4.55
CA ALA A 41 8.79 -2.60 -5.09
C ALA A 41 7.94 -3.31 -4.02
N THR A 42 8.50 -3.47 -2.81
CA THR A 42 7.77 -4.04 -1.67
C THR A 42 6.60 -3.15 -1.26
N ALA A 43 6.82 -1.85 -1.08
CA ALA A 43 5.77 -0.91 -0.68
C ALA A 43 4.65 -0.81 -1.73
N LEU A 44 4.99 -0.79 -3.02
CA LEU A 44 4.01 -0.79 -4.10
C LEU A 44 3.17 -2.08 -4.11
N ARG A 45 3.81 -3.23 -3.85
CA ARG A 45 3.11 -4.52 -3.77
C ARG A 45 2.10 -4.55 -2.62
N GLU A 46 2.45 -4.00 -1.46
CA GLU A 46 1.53 -3.89 -0.31
C GLU A 46 0.27 -3.07 -0.66
N VAL A 47 0.44 -1.93 -1.35
CA VAL A 47 -0.70 -1.11 -1.81
C VAL A 47 -1.58 -1.87 -2.80
N VAL A 48 -0.98 -2.56 -3.76
CA VAL A 48 -1.72 -3.35 -4.76
C VAL A 48 -2.52 -4.46 -4.09
N GLU A 49 -1.93 -5.19 -3.13
CA GLU A 49 -2.63 -6.26 -2.43
C GLU A 49 -3.73 -5.74 -1.51
N ALA A 50 -3.51 -4.62 -0.81
CA ALA A 50 -4.56 -3.95 -0.02
C ALA A 50 -5.74 -3.56 -0.93
N ARG A 51 -5.46 -2.98 -2.10
CA ARG A 51 -6.50 -2.60 -3.07
C ARG A 51 -7.23 -3.80 -3.67
N LYS A 52 -6.52 -4.88 -4.01
CA LYS A 52 -7.14 -6.14 -4.45
C LYS A 52 -8.03 -6.74 -3.36
N ALA A 53 -7.58 -6.71 -2.11
CA ALA A 53 -8.37 -7.20 -0.98
C ALA A 53 -9.63 -6.36 -0.77
N ALA A 54 -9.54 -5.03 -0.95
CA ALA A 54 -10.69 -4.14 -0.89
C ALA A 54 -11.71 -4.44 -1.99
N ILE A 55 -11.27 -4.61 -3.24
CA ILE A 55 -12.14 -4.96 -4.38
C ILE A 55 -12.79 -6.34 -4.19
N ARG A 56 -12.05 -7.33 -3.68
CA ARG A 56 -12.61 -8.66 -3.39
C ARG A 56 -13.68 -8.61 -2.30
N ARG A 57 -13.48 -7.78 -1.28
CA ARG A 57 -14.45 -7.60 -0.18
C ARG A 57 -15.70 -6.85 -0.64
N SER A 58 -15.56 -5.79 -1.45
CA SER A 58 -16.72 -5.07 -1.99
C SER A 58 -17.59 -5.93 -2.91
N ARG A 59 -16.99 -6.84 -3.69
CA ARG A 59 -17.71 -7.81 -4.53
C ARG A 59 -18.46 -8.90 -3.76
N ARG A 60 -18.14 -9.10 -2.47
CA ARG A 60 -18.77 -10.10 -1.60
C ARG A 60 -19.91 -9.55 -0.75
N VAL A 61 -20.15 -8.25 -0.74
CA VAL A 61 -21.34 -7.67 -0.10
C VAL A 61 -22.50 -7.82 -1.10
N PRO A 62 -23.53 -8.64 -0.84
CA PRO A 62 -24.72 -8.62 -1.67
C PRO A 62 -25.34 -7.24 -1.50
N LEU A 63 -25.59 -6.54 -2.61
CA LEU A 63 -26.55 -5.45 -2.63
C LEU A 63 -27.88 -6.08 -2.19
N LYS A 64 -28.24 -5.87 -0.91
CA LYS A 64 -29.58 -6.19 -0.43
C LYS A 64 -30.50 -5.13 -1.04
N ASP A 65 -31.22 -5.53 -2.08
CA ASP A 65 -32.52 -4.94 -2.41
C ASP A 65 -33.59 -5.52 -1.47
#